data_AF-A0A1M6W7E3-F1
#
_entry.id   AF-A0A1M6W7E3-F1
#
_cell.length_a   1.000
_cell.length_b   1.000
_cell.length_c   1.000
_cell.angle_alpha   90.00
_cell.angle_beta   90.00
_cell.angle_gamma   90.00
#
_symmetry.space_group_name_H-M   'P 1'
#
loop_
_entity.id
_entity.type
_entity.pdbx_description
1 polymer ?
#
loop_
_entity_poly.entity_id
_entity_poly.type
_entity_poly.pdbx_seq_one_letter_code
_entity_poly.pdbx_strand_id
1 'polypeptide(L)' 'MKALLEQISKDKEKFIAFLQYLIDTGRLTEEEVINIVRQCNCNDKGENGNSKNTQ' A
#
# COMPACT_ATOMS: atom_id res chain seq x y z
N MET A 1 -13.16 7.82 -7.29
CA MET A 1 -11.94 8.39 -6.66
C MET A 1 -10.84 7.36 -6.33
N LYS A 2 -11.08 6.04 -6.32
CA LYS A 2 -10.00 5.02 -6.15
C LYS A 2 -9.00 4.92 -7.32
N ALA A 3 -9.35 5.44 -8.50
CA ALA A 3 -8.58 5.25 -9.74
C ALA A 3 -7.21 5.95 -9.77
N LEU A 4 -7.00 7.02 -9.00
CA LEU A 4 -5.79 7.84 -9.12
C LEU A 4 -4.62 7.23 -8.34
N LEU A 5 -4.87 6.80 -7.11
CA LEU A 5 -3.90 6.06 -6.31
C LEU A 5 -3.54 4.73 -6.97
N GLU A 6 -4.53 4.02 -7.50
CA GLU A 6 -4.35 2.72 -8.15
C GLU A 6 -3.54 2.83 -9.46
N GLN A 7 -3.72 3.91 -10.23
CA GLN A 7 -2.90 4.17 -11.42
C GLN A 7 -1.47 4.58 -11.05
N ILE A 8 -1.31 5.40 -10.02
CA ILE A 8 0.01 5.83 -9.55
C ILE A 8 0.77 4.66 -8.90
N SER A 9 0.10 3.75 -8.19
CA SER A 9 0.74 2.56 -7.59
C SER A 9 1.34 1.59 -8.62
N LYS A 10 0.96 1.67 -9.90
CA LYS A 10 1.60 0.90 -10.98
C LYS A 10 3.01 1.40 -11.29
N ASP A 11 3.33 2.62 -10.88
CA ASP A 11 4.54 3.35 -11.24
C ASP A 11 5.22 3.79 -9.94
N LYS A 12 6.09 2.92 -9.41
CA LYS A 12 6.66 3.05 -8.05
C LYS A 12 7.32 4.41 -7.80
N GLU A 13 8.00 4.98 -8.80
CA GLU A 13 8.66 6.28 -8.67
C GLU A 13 7.64 7.41 -8.47
N LYS A 14 6.54 7.40 -9.24
CA LYS A 14 5.45 8.39 -9.09
C LYS A 14 4.70 8.20 -7.79
N PHE A 15 4.53 6.96 -7.34
CA PHE A 15 3.91 6.66 -6.05
C PHE A 15 4.71 7.21 -4.88
N ILE A 16 6.03 7.02 -4.90
CA ILE A 16 6.93 7.57 -3.88
C ILE A 16 6.88 9.11 -3.90
N ALA A 17 6.96 9.72 -5.09
CA ALA A 17 6.87 11.17 -5.23
C ALA A 17 5.54 11.74 -4.71
N PHE A 18 4.44 11.04 -4.95
CA PHE A 18 3.11 11.43 -4.45
C PHE A 18 3.02 11.33 -2.92
N LEU A 19 3.53 10.25 -2.32
CA LEU A 19 3.58 10.12 -0.86
C LEU A 19 4.44 11.20 -0.22
N GLN A 20 5.58 11.53 -0.84
CA GLN A 20 6.48 12.57 -0.36
C GLN A 20 5.84 13.95 -0.45
N TYR A 21 5.08 14.25 -1.51
CA TYR A 21 4.28 15.47 -1.60
C TYR A 21 3.21 15.58 -0.51
N LEU A 22 2.58 14.46 -0.13
CA LEU A 22 1.59 14.46 0.97
C LEU A 22 2.25 14.74 2.33
N ILE A 23 3.49 14.29 2.53
CA ILE A 23 4.29 14.62 3.72
C ILE A 23 4.66 16.10 3.73
N ASP A 24 5.19 16.60 2.61
CA ASP A 24 5.64 17.99 2.47
C ASP A 24 4.50 19.00 2.67
N THR A 25 3.30 18.65 2.19
CA THR A 25 2.09 19.46 2.38
C THR A 25 1.42 19.29 3.76
N GLY A 26 1.96 18.45 4.64
CA GLY A 26 1.42 18.18 5.98
C GLY A 26 0.10 17.42 5.98
N ARG A 27 -0.28 16.78 4.86
CA ARG A 27 -1.50 15.97 4.75
C ARG A 27 -1.34 14.56 5.30
N LEU A 28 -0.12 14.03 5.26
CA LEU A 28 0.27 12.77 5.87
C LEU A 28 1.54 12.98 6.68
N THR A 29 1.73 12.17 7.71
CA THR A 29 3.00 12.06 8.42
C THR A 29 3.79 10.86 7.89
N GLU A 30 5.09 10.83 8.15
CA GLU A 30 5.94 9.69 7.81
C GLU A 30 5.39 8.38 8.41
N GLU A 31 4.88 8.44 9.65
CA GLU A 31 4.29 7.28 10.33
C GLU A 31 3.04 6.74 9.60
N GLU A 32 2.15 7.63 9.15
CA GLU A 32 0.96 7.26 8.38
C GLU A 32 1.34 6.63 7.04
N VAL A 33 2.35 7.18 6.35
CA VAL A 33 2.86 6.61 5.10
C VAL A 33 3.45 5.22 5.31
N ILE A 34 4.22 5.01 6.38
CA ILE A 34 4.76 3.68 6.74
C ILE A 34 3.62 2.68 6.98
N ASN A 35 2.55 3.11 7.66
CA ASN A 35 1.40 2.25 7.92
C ASN A 35 0.66 1.87 6.62
N ILE A 36 0.46 2.83 5.70
CA ILE A 36 -0.15 2.58 4.38
C ILE A 36 0.68 1.59 3.57
N VAL A 37 2.00 1.80 3.49
CA VAL A 37 2.89 0.90 2.72
C VAL A 37 2.91 -0.50 3.34
N ARG A 38 2.95 -0.61 4.67
CA ARG A 38 2.88 -1.91 5.36
C ARG A 38 1.58 -2.63 5.10
N GLN A 39 0.43 -1.95 5.18
CA GLN A 39 -0.87 -2.55 4.87
C GLN A 39 -0.97 -2.98 3.41
N CYS A 40 -0.44 -2.17 2.48
CA CYS A 40 -0.44 -2.48 1.06
C CYS A 40 0.42 -3.72 0.74
N ASN A 41 1.54 -3.91 1.45
CA ASN A 41 2.42 -5.08 1.30
C ASN A 41 1.91 -6.32 2.06
N CYS A 42 1.06 -6.13 3.08
CA CYS A 42 0.49 -7.22 3.87
C CYS A 42 -0.63 -7.95 3.12
N ASN A 43 -1.32 -7.27 2.20
CA ASN A 43 -2.38 -7.87 1.40
C ASN A 43 -1.90 -8.88 0.35
N ASP A 44 -0.59 -9.01 0.12
CA ASP A 44 -0.01 -10.00 -0.82
C ASP A 44 0.32 -11.35 -0.13
N LYS A 45 0.21 -11.45 1.21
CA LYS A 45 0.51 -12.66 1.99
C LYS A 45 -0.71 -13.21 2.75
N GLY A 46 -1.87 -13.24 2.10
CA GLY A 46 -3.15 -13.60 2.73
C GLY A 46 -3.92 -14.80 2.16
N GLU A 47 -3.49 -15.44 1.07
CA GLU A 47 -4.15 -16.65 0.53
C GLU A 47 -3.13 -17.75 0.20
N ASN A 48 -2.70 -18.51 1.23
CA ASN A 48 -2.46 -19.95 1.05
C ASN A 48 -2.52 -20.67 2.41
N GLY A 49 -3.69 -20.64 3.04
CA GLY A 49 -4.03 -21.50 4.16
C GLY A 49 -4.89 -22.66 3.68
N ASN A 50 -4.39 -23.54 2.81
CA ASN A 50 -5.05 -24.82 2.57
C ASN A 50 -4.98 -25.63 3.88
N SER A 51 -6.09 -25.74 4.60
CA SER A 51 -6.21 -26.58 5.78
C SER A 51 -7.48 -27.40 5.71
N LYS A 52 -7.28 -28.71 5.81
CA LYS A 52 -8.22 -29.83 6.04
C LYS A 52 -8.92 -30.42 4.80
N ASN A 53 -8.43 -31.57 4.33
CA ASN A 53 -8.93 -32.84 4.88
C ASN A 53 -7.96 -34.02 4.61
N THR A 54 -7.46 -34.60 5.70
CA THR A 54 -6.84 -35.94 5.73
C THR A 54 -7.96 -36.96 5.65
N GLN A 55 -7.85 -37.91 4.72
CA GLN A 55 -8.69 -39.12 4.67
C GLN A 55 -8.23 -40.16 5.69
#